data_AF-A0A1B9YIL2-F1
#
_entry.id   AF-A0A1B9YIL2-F1
#
_cell.length_a   1.000
_cell.length_b   1.000
_cell.length_c   1.000
_cell.angle_alpha   90.00
_cell.angle_beta   90.00
_cell.angle_gamma   90.00
#
_symmetry.space_group_name_H-M   'P 1'
#
loop_
_entity.id
_entity.type
_entity.pdbx_description
1 polymer ?
#
loop_
_entity_poly.entity_id
_entity_poly.type
_entity_poly.pdbx_seq_one_letter_code
_entity_poly.pdbx_strand_id
1 'polypeptide(L)' 'MPYDEDGRLPHESEFLTQLGDRVREMRALRGMSRRELARRSRMSERYVAQIEAGKGNVSIVLLLRIALVFRGE' A
#
# COMPACT_ATOMS: atom_id res chain seq x y z
N MET A 1 15.23 6.13 21.66
CA MET A 1 14.39 5.30 20.78
C MET A 1 14.99 5.42 19.39
N PRO A 2 15.63 4.39 18.81
CA PRO A 2 16.15 4.53 17.47
C PRO A 2 14.96 4.54 16.51
N TYR A 3 14.75 5.68 15.88
CA TYR A 3 13.90 5.79 14.71
C TYR A 3 14.60 5.12 13.52
N ASP A 4 13.85 4.66 12.53
CA ASP A 4 14.42 4.23 11.26
C ASP A 4 14.95 5.44 10.44
N GLU A 5 15.48 5.17 9.23
CA GLU A 5 16.00 6.21 8.33
C GLU A 5 14.95 7.26 7.94
N ASP A 6 13.66 6.92 8.03
CA ASP A 6 12.53 7.80 7.75
C ASP A 6 12.01 8.54 9.01
N GLY A 7 12.64 8.35 10.17
CA GLY A 7 12.22 8.98 11.42
C GLY A 7 11.01 8.29 12.08
N ARG A 8 10.73 7.02 11.75
CA ARG A 8 9.61 6.24 12.30
C ARG A 8 10.02 5.33 13.43
N LEU A 9 9.10 5.07 14.35
CA LEU A 9 9.25 4.04 15.37
C LEU A 9 9.26 2.66 14.68
N PRO A 10 9.99 1.66 15.21
CA PRO A 10 10.09 0.34 14.58
C PRO A 10 8.74 -0.31 14.26
N HIS A 11 7.75 -0.16 15.15
CA HIS A 11 6.41 -0.73 14.95
C HIS A 11 5.60 0.01 13.87
N GLU A 12 5.87 1.29 13.60
CA GLU A 12 5.24 2.02 12.49
C GLU A 12 5.73 1.46 11.16
N SER A 13 7.04 1.24 11.03
CA SER A 13 7.65 0.68 9.82
C SER A 13 7.26 -0.78 9.60
N GLU A 14 7.15 -1.55 10.68
CA GLU A 14 6.63 -2.92 10.64
C GLU A 14 5.16 -2.93 10.16
N PHE A 15 4.31 -2.05 10.72
CA PHE A 15 2.92 -1.92 10.30
C PHE A 15 2.77 -1.54 8.82
N LEU A 16 3.55 -0.56 8.34
CA LEU A 16 3.53 -0.14 6.93
C LEU A 16 4.00 -1.26 6.00
N THR A 17 5.00 -2.05 6.42
CA THR A 17 5.47 -3.21 5.65
C THR A 17 4.38 -4.27 5.53
N GLN A 18 3.75 -4.66 6.65
CA GLN A 18 2.65 -5.63 6.66
C GLN A 18 1.46 -5.15 5.81
N LEU A 19 1.13 -3.87 5.87
CA LEU A 19 0.10 -3.26 5.03
C LEU A 19 0.45 -3.38 3.53
N GLY A 20 1.68 -3.04 3.16
CA GLY A 20 2.19 -3.14 1.80
C GLY A 20 2.14 -4.56 1.25
N ASP A 21 2.56 -5.54 2.05
CA ASP A 21 2.50 -6.96 1.72
C ASP A 21 1.07 -7.42 1.48
N ARG A 22 0.12 -7.01 2.33
CA ARG A 22 -1.29 -7.38 2.17
C ARG A 22 -1.91 -6.80 0.89
N VAL A 23 -1.57 -5.56 0.54
CA VAL A 23 -2.01 -4.93 -0.71
C VAL A 23 -1.43 -5.67 -1.91
N ARG A 24 -0.13 -6.01 -1.88
CA ARG A 24 0.56 -6.76 -2.93
C ARG A 24 -0.07 -8.15 -3.12
N GLU A 25 -0.34 -8.86 -2.04
CA GLU A 25 -0.95 -10.19 -2.04
C GLU A 25 -2.36 -10.15 -2.66
N MET A 26 -3.23 -9.27 -2.16
CA MET A 26 -4.59 -9.12 -2.69
C MET A 26 -4.60 -8.70 -4.17
N ARG A 27 -3.63 -7.89 -4.60
CA ARG A 27 -3.45 -7.54 -6.00
C ARG A 27 -3.02 -8.76 -6.83
N ALA A 28 -2.05 -9.52 -6.35
CA ALA A 28 -1.52 -10.71 -7.03
C ALA A 28 -2.58 -11.82 -7.16
N LEU A 29 -3.35 -12.08 -6.09
CA LEU A 29 -4.46 -13.04 -6.10
C LEU A 29 -5.52 -12.72 -7.16
N ARG A 30 -5.68 -11.44 -7.51
CA ARG A 30 -6.59 -10.97 -8.55
C ARG A 30 -5.94 -10.80 -9.93
N GLY A 31 -4.69 -11.25 -10.11
CA GLY A 31 -3.96 -11.13 -11.38
C GLY A 31 -3.71 -9.69 -11.82
N MET A 32 -3.79 -8.72 -10.91
CA MET A 32 -3.64 -7.30 -11.25
C MET A 32 -2.17 -6.90 -11.28
N SER A 33 -1.78 -6.12 -12.29
CA SER A 33 -0.50 -5.39 -12.28
C SER A 33 -0.60 -4.16 -11.37
N ARG A 34 0.54 -3.58 -10.96
CA ARG A 34 0.55 -2.33 -10.18
C ARG A 34 -0.16 -1.19 -10.92
N ARG A 35 0.06 -1.09 -12.24
CA ARG A 35 -0.63 -0.16 -13.14
C ARG A 35 -2.15 -0.35 -13.11
N GLU A 36 -2.63 -1.58 -13.10
CA GLU A 36 -4.08 -1.86 -13.07
C GLU A 36 -4.70 -1.49 -11.73
N LEU A 37 -4.05 -1.82 -10.61
CA LEU A 37 -4.50 -1.40 -9.28
C LEU A 37 -4.54 0.13 -9.20
N ALA A 38 -3.47 0.80 -9.65
CA ALA A 38 -3.38 2.26 -9.67
C ALA A 38 -4.51 2.90 -10.48
N ARG A 39 -4.82 2.35 -11.65
CA ARG A 39 -5.94 2.81 -12.49
C ARG A 39 -7.28 2.66 -11.76
N ARG A 40 -7.55 1.51 -11.14
CA ARG A 40 -8.82 1.26 -10.41
C ARG A 40 -8.95 2.10 -9.14
N SER A 41 -7.85 2.34 -8.42
CA SER A 41 -7.84 3.15 -7.19
C SER A 41 -7.70 4.65 -7.44
N ARG A 42 -7.56 5.09 -8.70
CA ARG A 42 -7.29 6.49 -9.11
C ARG A 42 -6.02 7.04 -8.44
N MET A 43 -4.95 6.27 -8.53
CA MET A 43 -3.62 6.58 -8.01
C MET A 43 -2.57 6.49 -9.12
N SER A 44 -1.36 6.99 -8.86
CA SER A 44 -0.23 6.72 -9.73
C SER A 44 0.35 5.34 -9.44
N GLU A 45 0.93 4.70 -10.47
CA GLU A 45 1.61 3.42 -10.34
C GLU A 45 2.79 3.49 -9.36
N ARG A 46 3.51 4.61 -9.36
CA ARG A 46 4.57 4.91 -8.38
C ARG A 46 4.04 4.89 -6.95
N TYR A 47 2.85 5.45 -6.72
CA TYR A 47 2.27 5.49 -5.38
C TYR A 47 1.85 4.10 -4.89
N VAL A 48 1.28 3.27 -5.79
CA VAL A 48 1.02 1.85 -5.48
C VAL A 48 2.32 1.11 -5.15
N ALA A 49 3.39 1.35 -5.91
CA ALA A 49 4.69 0.74 -5.63
C ALA A 49 5.28 1.18 -4.28
N GLN A 50 5.06 2.43 -3.86
CA GLN A 50 5.47 2.92 -2.55
C GLN A 50 4.71 2.23 -1.43
N ILE A 51 3.38 2.11 -1.56
CA ILE A 51 2.54 1.42 -0.57
C ILE A 51 2.98 -0.05 -0.43
N GLU A 52 3.16 -0.75 -1.54
CA GLU A 52 3.63 -2.15 -1.51
C GLU A 52 5.05 -2.33 -0.96
N ALA A 53 5.85 -1.26 -0.95
CA ALA A 53 7.18 -1.26 -0.36
C ALA A 53 7.16 -0.85 1.12
N GLY A 54 5.99 -0.62 1.72
CA GLY A 54 5.86 -0.07 3.07
C GLY A 54 6.42 1.35 3.22
N LYS A 55 6.56 2.08 2.10
CA LYS A 55 7.18 3.40 2.08
C LYS A 55 6.13 4.50 2.10
N GLY A 56 6.37 5.46 2.99
CA GLY A 56 5.53 6.64 3.14
C GLY A 56 4.27 6.38 3.97
N ASN A 57 3.66 7.46 4.44
CA ASN A 57 2.43 7.39 5.20
C ASN A 57 1.24 7.57 4.25
N VAL A 58 0.61 6.45 3.86
CA VAL A 58 -0.59 6.51 3.03
C VAL A 58 -1.74 7.14 3.83
N SER A 59 -2.39 8.16 3.27
CA SER A 59 -3.54 8.73 3.95
C SER A 59 -4.67 7.71 4.02
N ILE A 60 -5.43 7.72 5.11
CA ILE A 60 -6.54 6.77 5.32
C ILE A 60 -7.58 6.81 4.19
N VAL A 61 -7.78 7.98 3.57
CA VAL A 61 -8.67 8.15 2.40
C VAL A 61 -8.14 7.41 1.18
N LEU A 62 -6.82 7.42 0.96
CA LEU A 62 -6.17 6.72 -0.13
C LEU A 62 -6.15 5.21 0.09
N LEU A 63 -5.97 4.78 1.34
CA LEU A 63 -6.12 3.37 1.71
C LEU A 63 -7.55 2.87 1.46
N LEU A 64 -8.57 3.67 1.80
CA LEU A 64 -9.97 3.33 1.49
C LEU A 64 -10.20 3.13 -0.02
N ARG A 65 -9.59 3.96 -0.87
CA ARG A 65 -9.71 3.78 -2.34
C ARG A 65 -9.14 2.44 -2.80
N ILE A 66 -8.01 2.00 -2.24
CA ILE A 66 -7.45 0.68 -2.51
C ILE A 66 -8.37 -0.42 -2.00
N ALA A 67 -8.86 -0.30 -0.76
CA ALA A 67 -9.77 -1.27 -0.17
C ALA A 67 -11.05 -1.45 -0.98
N LEU A 68 -11.59 -0.37 -1.56
CA LEU A 68 -12.77 -0.42 -2.44
C LEU A 68 -12.51 -1.19 -3.74
N VAL A 69 -11.29 -1.19 -4.29
CA VAL A 69 -10.93 -2.04 -5.44
C VAL A 69 -11.04 -3.53 -5.09
N PHE A 70 -10.87 -3.86 -3.82
CA PHE A 70 -10.94 -5.23 -3.31
C PHE A 70 -12.30 -5.62 -2.72
N ARG A 71 -13.29 -4.71 -2.70
CA ARG A 71 -14.59 -4.91 -2.05
C ARG A 71 -15.67 -5.48 -2.99
N GLY A 72 -15.41 -5.53 -4.29
CA GLY A 72 -16.21 -6.28 -5.27
C GLY A 72 -15.40 -7.45 -5.79
N GLU A 73 -16.10 -8.52 -6.18
CA GLU A 73 -15.67 -9.91 -6.43
C GLU A 73 -15.73 -10.81 -5.17
#